data_AF-A0A1G5SW69-F1
#
_entry.id   AF-A0A1G5SW69-F1
#
_cell.length_a   1.000
_cell.length_b   1.000
_cell.length_c   1.000
_cell.angle_alpha   90.00
_cell.angle_beta   90.00
_cell.angle_gamma   90.00
#
_symmetry.space_group_name_H-M   'P 1'
#
loop_
_entity.id
_entity.type
_entity.pdbx_description
1 polymer ?
#
loop_
_entity_poly.entity_id
_entity_poly.type
_entity_poly.pdbx_seq_one_letter_code
_entity_poly.pdbx_strand_id
1 'polypeptide(L)'
;MSSFAVPRLLLAACAALPLLAEAARADSCDDLTRQIAGAIGGRVGKRAGPSIDIRVAGPIKFDVTCRAEPIVQATSAEPTPSAAFFRDLSVASEILVGEPAATVEPIIANAYRTSLTERRKSFIQQNGWSASCYTDPGSSTMRTLCSVGRIPPG
;
A
#
# COMPACT_ATOMS: atom_id res chain seq x y z
N MET A 1 29.21 -21.99 -48.66
CA MET A 1 29.85 -21.38 -47.48
C MET A 1 29.34 -19.94 -47.45
N SER A 2 28.57 -19.45 -46.48
CA SER A 2 28.73 -19.59 -45.03
C SER A 2 27.40 -19.41 -44.30
N SER A 3 27.11 -20.26 -43.32
CA SER A 3 26.02 -20.07 -42.37
C SER A 3 26.43 -19.04 -41.31
N PHE A 4 25.62 -18.00 -41.13
CA PHE A 4 25.73 -17.08 -40.00
C PHE A 4 25.26 -17.78 -38.73
N ALA A 5 26.19 -18.20 -37.89
CA ALA A 5 25.89 -18.64 -36.53
C ALA A 5 25.68 -17.39 -35.65
N VAL A 6 24.41 -17.05 -35.41
CA VAL A 6 24.05 -16.04 -34.40
C VAL A 6 24.40 -16.60 -33.02
N PRO A 7 25.17 -15.90 -32.17
CA PRO A 7 25.61 -16.46 -30.89
C PRO A 7 24.44 -16.58 -29.92
N ARG A 8 24.12 -17.81 -29.50
CA ARG A 8 23.13 -18.16 -28.46
C ARG A 8 23.33 -17.44 -27.10
N LEU A 9 24.48 -16.80 -26.89
CA LEU A 9 24.82 -16.06 -25.67
C LEU A 9 24.05 -14.74 -25.51
N LEU A 10 23.62 -14.10 -26.61
CA LEU A 10 22.89 -12.82 -26.54
C LEU A 10 21.42 -12.98 -26.08
N LEU A 11 20.81 -14.14 -26.34
CA LEU A 11 19.43 -14.44 -25.93
C LEU A 11 19.28 -14.70 -24.43
N ALA A 12 20.32 -15.23 -23.76
CA ALA A 12 20.30 -15.48 -22.32
C ALA A 12 20.42 -14.18 -21.50
N ALA A 13 21.09 -13.14 -22.03
CA ALA A 13 21.26 -11.87 -21.34
C ALA A 13 19.95 -11.05 -21.27
N CYS A 14 19.09 -11.13 -22.29
CA CYS A 14 17.83 -10.38 -22.31
C CYS A 14 16.75 -10.97 -21.39
N ALA A 15 16.77 -12.28 -21.11
CA ALA A 15 15.80 -12.93 -20.22
C ALA A 15 16.07 -12.67 -18.72
N ALA A 16 17.29 -12.26 -18.34
CA ALA A 16 17.65 -11.97 -16.95
C ALA A 16 17.23 -10.56 -16.49
N LEU A 17 17.07 -9.62 -17.42
CA LEU A 17 16.67 -8.23 -17.13
C LEU A 17 15.31 -8.08 -16.41
N PRO A 18 14.22 -8.78 -16.80
CA PRO A 18 12.94 -8.66 -16.09
C PRO A 18 13.02 -9.20 -14.66
N LEU A 19 13.76 -10.29 -14.44
CA LEU A 19 13.90 -10.91 -13.11
C LEU A 19 14.68 -10.01 -12.14
N LEU A 20 15.70 -9.30 -12.63
CA LEU A 20 16.46 -8.34 -11.83
C LEU A 20 15.63 -7.10 -11.46
N ALA A 21 14.76 -6.64 -12.37
CA ALA A 21 13.86 -5.53 -12.10
C ALA A 21 12.78 -5.88 -11.06
N GLU A 22 12.26 -7.12 -11.09
CA GLU A 22 11.32 -7.60 -10.07
C GLU A 22 11.99 -7.78 -8.71
N ALA A 23 13.22 -8.32 -8.66
CA ALA A 23 13.97 -8.46 -7.42
C ALA A 23 14.25 -7.10 -6.75
N ALA A 24 14.75 -6.12 -7.50
CA ALA A 24 15.02 -4.78 -6.96
C ALA A 24 13.75 -4.06 -6.46
N ARG A 25 12.59 -4.34 -7.08
CA ARG A 25 11.28 -3.83 -6.63
C ARG A 25 10.77 -4.53 -5.37
N ALA A 26 11.02 -5.82 -5.24
CA ALA A 26 10.68 -6.56 -4.03
C ALA A 26 11.51 -6.03 -2.85
N ASP A 27 12.81 -5.85 -3.05
CA ASP A 27 13.74 -5.31 -2.04
C ASP A 27 13.34 -3.89 -1.61
N SER A 28 13.03 -3.00 -2.56
CA SER A 28 12.58 -1.64 -2.23
C SER A 28 11.24 -1.61 -1.50
N CYS A 29 10.33 -2.54 -1.79
CA CYS A 29 9.08 -2.66 -1.07
C CYS A 29 9.27 -3.25 0.35
N ASP A 30 10.18 -4.20 0.52
CA ASP A 30 10.53 -4.74 1.84
C ASP A 30 11.14 -3.65 2.73
N ASP A 31 12.02 -2.82 2.18
CA ASP A 31 12.60 -1.66 2.86
C ASP A 31 11.53 -0.64 3.26
N LEU A 32 10.65 -0.28 2.32
CA LEU A 32 9.51 0.60 2.58
C LEU A 32 8.62 0.04 3.69
N THR A 33 8.31 -1.27 3.64
CA THR A 33 7.46 -1.92 4.63
C THR A 33 8.11 -1.93 6.01
N ARG A 34 9.44 -2.16 6.08
CA ARG A 34 10.19 -2.04 7.34
C ARG A 34 10.17 -0.63 7.90
N GLN A 35 10.33 0.38 7.05
CA GLN A 35 10.28 1.79 7.45
C GLN A 35 8.90 2.16 7.99
N ILE A 36 7.83 1.81 7.27
CA ILE A 36 6.45 2.03 7.71
C ILE A 36 6.19 1.30 9.03
N ALA A 37 6.55 0.02 9.12
CA ALA A 37 6.36 -0.76 10.34
C ALA A 37 7.05 -0.11 11.55
N GLY A 38 8.30 0.34 11.39
CA GLY A 38 9.01 1.05 12.46
C GLY A 38 8.31 2.35 12.88
N ALA A 39 7.83 3.14 11.93
CA ALA A 39 7.21 4.43 12.19
C ALA A 39 5.85 4.34 12.92
N ILE A 40 5.06 3.30 12.64
CA ILE A 40 3.76 3.07 13.31
C ILE A 40 3.88 2.17 14.55
N GLY A 41 5.10 1.87 15.01
CA GLY A 41 5.34 1.02 16.18
C GLY A 41 4.99 -0.46 15.97
N GLY A 42 4.96 -0.91 14.72
CA GLY A 42 4.68 -2.28 14.32
C GLY A 42 5.93 -3.11 13.99
N ARG A 43 5.69 -4.30 13.44
CA ARG A 43 6.72 -5.20 12.91
C ARG A 43 6.27 -5.80 11.59
N VAL A 44 7.20 -6.04 10.69
CA VAL A 44 6.92 -6.75 9.43
C VAL A 44 6.39 -8.15 9.73
N GLY A 45 5.28 -8.49 9.09
CA GLY A 45 4.57 -9.74 9.22
C GLY A 45 4.85 -10.70 8.07
N LYS A 46 3.82 -11.46 7.68
CA LYS A 46 3.92 -12.43 6.58
C LYS A 46 3.70 -11.71 5.24
N ARG A 47 4.34 -12.22 4.19
CA ARG A 47 4.02 -11.87 2.80
C ARG A 47 2.89 -12.79 2.30
N ALA A 48 1.89 -12.20 1.64
CA ALA A 48 0.77 -12.89 1.04
C ALA A 48 0.48 -12.31 -0.35
N GLY A 49 0.89 -13.02 -1.40
CA GLY A 49 0.84 -12.50 -2.76
C GLY A 49 1.68 -11.21 -2.89
N PRO A 50 1.15 -10.13 -3.48
CA PRO A 50 1.87 -8.86 -3.61
C PRO A 50 1.92 -8.08 -2.29
N SER A 51 1.20 -8.49 -1.25
CA SER A 51 1.07 -7.71 -0.01
C SER A 51 1.98 -8.24 1.10
N ILE A 52 2.44 -7.35 1.96
CA ILE A 52 3.19 -7.67 3.18
C ILE A 52 2.43 -7.11 4.37
N ASP A 53 2.05 -7.98 5.30
CA ASP A 53 1.37 -7.59 6.52
C ASP A 53 2.30 -6.77 7.43
N ILE A 54 1.77 -5.78 8.13
CA ILE A 54 2.41 -5.10 9.25
C ILE A 54 1.61 -5.39 10.51
N ARG A 55 2.27 -6.02 11.49
CA ARG A 55 1.67 -6.34 12.78
C ARG A 55 1.84 -5.17 13.72
N VAL A 56 0.73 -4.55 14.08
CA VAL A 56 0.64 -3.52 15.13
C VAL A 56 -0.12 -4.08 16.33
N ALA A 57 0.00 -3.43 17.48
CA ALA A 57 -0.84 -3.75 18.64
C ALA A 57 -2.30 -3.35 18.38
N GLY A 58 -3.24 -4.16 18.88
CA GLY A 58 -4.67 -3.87 18.78
C GLY A 58 -5.35 -4.50 17.56
N PRO A 59 -6.58 -4.05 17.22
CA PRO A 59 -7.44 -4.71 16.25
C PRO A 59 -7.20 -4.27 14.79
N ILE A 60 -6.30 -3.29 14.57
CA ILE A 60 -6.05 -2.72 13.25
C ILE A 60 -5.07 -3.62 12.49
N LYS A 61 -5.40 -3.95 11.25
CA LYS A 61 -4.50 -4.66 10.34
C LYS A 61 -3.94 -3.68 9.33
N PHE A 62 -2.63 -3.68 9.18
CA PHE A 62 -1.94 -2.92 8.14
C PHE A 62 -1.31 -3.88 7.15
N ASP A 63 -1.27 -3.49 5.89
CA ASP A 63 -0.47 -4.15 4.86
C ASP A 63 0.04 -3.13 3.84
N VAL A 64 1.15 -3.49 3.18
CA VAL A 64 1.68 -2.76 2.04
C VAL A 64 1.58 -3.68 0.83
N THR A 65 0.82 -3.24 -0.18
CA THR A 65 0.74 -3.92 -1.47
C THR A 65 1.88 -3.46 -2.37
N CYS A 66 2.84 -4.35 -2.60
CA CYS A 66 4.00 -4.15 -3.45
C CYS A 66 3.62 -4.27 -4.94
N ARG A 67 3.52 -3.13 -5.61
CA ARG A 67 3.33 -3.02 -7.06
C ARG A 67 4.19 -1.85 -7.58
N ALA A 68 4.04 -1.50 -8.86
CA ALA A 68 4.81 -0.38 -9.45
C ALA A 68 4.70 0.91 -8.62
N GLU A 69 3.48 1.25 -8.18
CA GLU A 69 3.20 2.30 -7.19
C GLU A 69 2.62 1.66 -5.94
N PRO A 70 3.39 1.50 -4.85
CA PRO A 70 2.93 0.81 -3.64
C PRO A 70 1.71 1.48 -3.02
N ILE A 71 0.92 0.67 -2.30
CA ILE A 71 -0.27 1.12 -1.59
C ILE A 71 -0.15 0.65 -0.15
N VAL A 72 -0.36 1.55 0.81
CA VAL A 72 -0.57 1.16 2.21
C VAL A 72 -2.06 1.07 2.49
N GLN A 73 -2.45 0.02 3.22
CA GLN A 73 -3.84 -0.23 3.59
C GLN A 73 -3.95 -0.43 5.11
N ALA A 74 -5.07 0.04 5.66
CA ALA A 74 -5.48 -0.24 7.01
C ALA A 74 -6.91 -0.80 7.03
N THR A 75 -7.12 -1.85 7.80
CA THR A 75 -8.42 -2.50 8.01
C THR A 75 -8.77 -2.50 9.49
N SER A 76 -10.02 -2.12 9.81
CA SER A 76 -10.59 -2.26 11.14
C SER A 76 -11.91 -3.05 11.10
N ALA A 77 -12.08 -3.93 12.08
CA ALA A 77 -13.33 -4.65 12.35
C ALA A 77 -14.21 -3.93 13.38
N GLU A 78 -13.76 -2.79 13.91
CA GLU A 78 -14.52 -2.00 14.89
C GLU A 78 -15.72 -1.31 14.23
N PRO A 79 -16.86 -1.13 14.94
CA PRO A 79 -18.01 -0.38 14.44
C PRO A 79 -17.66 1.05 14.00
N THR A 80 -16.68 1.65 14.67
CA THR A 80 -16.08 2.93 14.31
C THR A 80 -14.57 2.81 14.49
N PRO A 81 -13.76 3.09 13.47
CA PRO A 81 -12.30 3.04 13.60
C PRO A 81 -11.81 4.00 14.68
N SER A 82 -10.84 3.56 15.49
CA SER A 82 -10.22 4.37 16.52
C SER A 82 -9.39 5.53 15.95
N ALA A 83 -9.05 6.53 16.77
CA ALA A 83 -8.14 7.59 16.36
C ALA A 83 -6.74 7.06 15.93
N ALA A 84 -6.29 5.95 16.55
CA ALA A 84 -5.06 5.29 16.17
C ALA A 84 -5.09 4.79 14.71
N PHE A 85 -6.24 4.33 14.22
CA PHE A 85 -6.41 3.91 12.83
C PHE A 85 -6.04 5.03 11.85
N PHE A 86 -6.57 6.23 12.07
CA PHE A 86 -6.33 7.38 11.18
C PHE A 86 -4.91 7.92 11.30
N ARG A 87 -4.45 8.12 12.54
CA ARG A 87 -3.09 8.58 12.84
C ARG A 87 -2.05 7.63 12.23
N ASP A 88 -2.12 6.34 12.51
CA ASP A 88 -1.09 5.40 12.08
C ASP A 88 -1.12 5.21 10.55
N LEU A 89 -2.30 5.20 9.91
CA LEU A 89 -2.39 5.21 8.46
C LEU A 89 -1.81 6.49 7.84
N SER A 90 -2.03 7.66 8.44
CA SER A 90 -1.42 8.91 7.95
C SER A 90 0.10 8.94 8.09
N VAL A 91 0.67 8.42 9.19
CA VAL A 91 2.13 8.30 9.38
C VAL A 91 2.72 7.34 8.35
N ALA A 92 2.08 6.20 8.13
CA ALA A 92 2.50 5.27 7.09
C ALA A 92 2.42 5.89 5.69
N SER A 93 1.38 6.68 5.44
CA SER A 93 1.15 7.37 4.18
C SER A 93 2.19 8.46 3.93
N GLU A 94 2.62 9.19 4.96
CA GLU A 94 3.68 10.20 4.82
C GLU A 94 4.97 9.61 4.25
N ILE A 95 5.36 8.42 4.72
CA ILE A 95 6.54 7.71 4.21
C ILE A 95 6.34 7.31 2.73
N LEU A 96 5.14 6.86 2.38
CA LEU A 96 4.82 6.39 1.02
C LEU A 96 4.68 7.53 0.00
N VAL A 97 3.95 8.59 0.36
CA VAL A 97 3.55 9.67 -0.54
C VAL A 97 4.28 10.99 -0.31
N GLY A 98 5.14 11.07 0.71
CA GLY A 98 5.95 12.25 1.01
C GLY A 98 5.16 13.49 1.46
N GLU A 99 3.87 13.34 1.77
CA GLU A 99 2.99 14.41 2.23
C GLU A 99 2.85 14.33 3.75
N PRO A 100 2.88 15.45 4.49
CA PRO A 100 2.83 15.42 5.96
C PRO A 100 1.61 14.67 6.47
N ALA A 101 1.78 13.82 7.50
CA ALA A 101 0.68 13.05 8.09
C ALA A 101 -0.49 13.96 8.54
N ALA A 102 -0.18 15.13 9.09
CA ALA A 102 -1.17 16.14 9.49
C ALA A 102 -2.03 16.66 8.32
N THR A 103 -1.50 16.62 7.09
CA THR A 103 -2.24 16.93 5.86
C THR A 103 -3.06 15.74 5.39
N VAL A 104 -2.50 14.52 5.48
CA VAL A 104 -3.11 13.29 4.96
C VAL A 104 -4.27 12.79 5.84
N GLU A 105 -4.13 12.84 7.16
CA GLU A 105 -5.11 12.34 8.13
C GLU A 105 -6.54 12.89 7.91
N PRO A 106 -6.77 14.21 7.80
CA PRO A 106 -8.12 14.75 7.59
C PRO A 106 -8.73 14.29 6.24
N ILE A 107 -7.91 13.99 5.24
CA ILE A 107 -8.38 13.51 3.93
C ILE A 107 -8.84 12.06 4.03
N ILE A 108 -8.09 11.20 4.75
CA ILE A 108 -8.51 9.83 5.05
C ILE A 108 -9.81 9.86 5.87
N ALA A 109 -9.87 10.69 6.92
CA ALA A 109 -11.07 10.82 7.75
C ALA A 109 -12.28 11.31 6.94
N ASN A 110 -12.07 12.23 5.99
CA ASN A 110 -13.12 12.67 5.06
C ASN A 110 -13.57 11.53 4.14
N ALA A 111 -12.63 10.80 3.54
CA ALA A 111 -12.92 9.65 2.70
C ALA A 111 -13.73 8.60 3.48
N TYR A 112 -13.35 8.28 4.72
CA TYR A 112 -14.11 7.39 5.59
C TYR A 112 -15.55 7.87 5.80
N ARG A 113 -15.73 9.13 6.19
CA ARG A 113 -17.05 9.72 6.45
C ARG A 113 -17.94 9.70 5.21
N THR A 114 -17.39 10.06 4.05
CA THR A 114 -18.09 9.98 2.77
C THR A 114 -18.50 8.55 2.45
N SER A 115 -17.59 7.57 2.63
CA SER A 115 -17.91 6.17 2.37
C SER A 115 -19.04 5.66 3.26
N LEU A 116 -19.03 6.03 4.54
CA LEU A 116 -20.05 5.67 5.52
C LEU A 116 -21.41 6.27 5.16
N THR A 117 -21.46 7.55 4.79
CA THR A 117 -22.70 8.25 4.44
C THR A 117 -23.28 7.79 3.11
N GLU A 118 -22.44 7.68 2.07
CA GLU A 118 -22.88 7.31 0.73
C GLU A 118 -23.05 5.80 0.52
N ARG A 119 -22.61 4.98 1.47
CA ARG A 119 -22.61 3.50 1.40
C ARG A 119 -21.93 2.96 0.14
N ARG A 120 -20.86 3.63 -0.29
CA ARG A 120 -20.04 3.22 -1.43
C ARG A 120 -18.58 3.56 -1.16
N LYS A 121 -17.67 3.01 -1.97
CA LYS A 121 -16.26 3.38 -1.90
C LYS A 121 -16.10 4.88 -2.18
N SER A 122 -15.44 5.59 -1.28
CA SER A 122 -14.98 6.96 -1.52
C SER A 122 -13.57 6.95 -2.09
N PHE A 123 -13.25 7.96 -2.89
CA PHE A 123 -11.96 8.12 -3.53
C PHE A 123 -11.65 9.61 -3.65
N ILE A 124 -10.53 10.04 -3.08
CA ILE A 124 -10.03 11.41 -3.11
C ILE A 124 -8.63 11.37 -3.72
N GLN A 125 -8.37 12.25 -4.69
CA GLN A 125 -7.12 12.34 -5.41
C GLN A 125 -6.65 13.79 -5.42
N GLN A 126 -5.38 14.01 -5.08
CA GLN A 126 -4.74 15.33 -5.06
C GLN A 126 -3.22 15.17 -5.08
N ASN A 127 -2.49 16.16 -5.60
CA ASN A 127 -1.02 16.22 -5.56
C ASN A 127 -0.30 14.91 -5.97
N GLY A 128 -0.83 14.17 -6.96
CA GLY A 128 -0.22 12.92 -7.42
C GLY A 128 -0.33 11.72 -6.46
N TRP A 129 -1.18 11.80 -5.43
CA TRP A 129 -1.56 10.66 -4.60
C TRP A 129 -3.09 10.57 -4.41
N SER A 130 -3.55 9.44 -3.87
CA SER A 130 -4.96 9.22 -3.57
C SER A 130 -5.18 8.52 -2.25
N ALA A 131 -6.29 8.85 -1.59
CA ALA A 131 -6.87 8.10 -0.48
C ALA A 131 -8.22 7.52 -0.89
N SER A 132 -8.50 6.30 -0.47
CA SER A 132 -9.80 5.67 -0.68
C SER A 132 -10.25 4.94 0.56
N CYS A 133 -11.54 4.99 0.87
CA CYS A 133 -12.11 4.22 1.96
C CYS A 133 -13.35 3.47 1.50
N TYR A 134 -13.55 2.31 2.08
CA TYR A 134 -14.72 1.47 1.94
C TYR A 134 -15.22 1.09 3.34
N THR A 135 -16.52 1.23 3.55
CA THR A 135 -17.18 0.81 4.79
C THR A 135 -18.26 -0.22 4.51
N ASP A 136 -18.26 -1.30 5.29
CA ASP A 136 -19.31 -2.31 5.30
C ASP A 136 -19.81 -2.54 6.74
N PRO A 137 -20.87 -1.82 7.17
CA PRO A 137 -21.45 -2.01 8.50
C PRO A 137 -22.05 -3.40 8.73
N GLY A 138 -22.30 -4.19 7.68
CA GLY A 138 -22.80 -5.57 7.79
C GLY A 138 -21.70 -6.58 8.09
N SER A 139 -20.44 -6.26 7.81
CA SER A 139 -19.31 -7.15 8.02
C SER A 139 -18.91 -7.26 9.48
N SER A 140 -18.56 -8.47 9.92
CA SER A 140 -17.95 -8.73 11.23
C SER A 140 -16.43 -8.79 11.20
N THR A 141 -15.82 -8.85 10.01
CA THR A 141 -14.37 -9.10 9.83
C THR A 141 -13.62 -7.91 9.22
N MET A 142 -14.32 -7.04 8.49
CA MET A 142 -13.77 -5.86 7.83
C MET A 142 -14.88 -4.82 7.68
N ARG A 143 -15.04 -3.97 8.69
CA ARG A 143 -16.05 -2.90 8.69
C ARG A 143 -15.56 -1.66 7.99
N THR A 144 -14.26 -1.39 8.05
CA THR A 144 -13.63 -0.26 7.37
C THR A 144 -12.31 -0.72 6.78
N LEU A 145 -12.09 -0.37 5.51
CA LEU A 145 -10.81 -0.48 4.83
C LEU A 145 -10.50 0.89 4.24
N CYS A 146 -9.35 1.45 4.59
CA CYS A 146 -8.82 2.65 3.96
C CYS A 146 -7.47 2.34 3.33
N SER A 147 -7.17 2.97 2.20
CA SER A 147 -5.91 2.81 1.49
C SER A 147 -5.40 4.14 0.97
N VAL A 148 -4.08 4.26 0.90
CA VAL A 148 -3.37 5.43 0.35
C VAL A 148 -2.26 4.95 -0.56
N GLY A 149 -2.08 5.65 -1.69
CA GLY A 149 -0.99 5.35 -2.61
C GLY A 149 -0.75 6.46 -3.64
N ARG A 150 0.42 6.40 -4.27
CA ARG A 150 0.78 7.27 -5.39
C ARG A 150 -0.09 6.95 -6.61
N ILE A 151 -0.35 7.96 -7.40
CA ILE A 151 -1.02 7.81 -8.70
C ILE A 151 0.10 7.66 -9.74
N PRO A 152 0.09 6.58 -10.53
CA PRO A 152 1.09 6.40 -11.58
C PRO A 152 1.07 7.60 -12.54
N PRO A 153 2.23 8.10 -12.99
CA PRO A 153 2.27 9.00 -14.13
C PRO A 153 1.74 8.25 -15.36
N GLY A 154 0.81 8.90 -16.08
CA GLY A 154 0.19 8.34 -17.28
C GLY A 154 1.11 8.27 -18.48
#